data_AF-A0A3C0N3R4-F1
#
_entry.id   AF-A0A3C0N3R4-F1
#
_cell.length_a   1.000
_cell.length_b   1.000
_cell.length_c   1.000
_cell.angle_alpha   90.00
_cell.angle_beta   90.00
_cell.angle_gamma   90.00
#
_symmetry.space_group_name_H-M   'P 1'
#
loop_
_entity.id
_entity.type
_entity.pdbx_description
1 polymer ?
#
loop_
_entity_poly.entity_id
_entity_poly.type
_entity_poly.pdbx_seq_one_letter_code
_entity_poly.pdbx_strand_id
1 'polypeptide(L)'
;WKENQPYYPDALQQTWVYFCQNICEGNTGRPYDPNRGSIATWLNFYLKKRLQDFCINNHNEELVTLSTPIRNFRSGETNQTVDPVENIPANPDVPPLLEEVRTWVETDPEGELRRIHLTNHPQVTCQILILRRLPPETSWKTLAAEFNLSISTLSSFYQRQCLPLLRKFGELQGYL
;
A
#
# COMPACT_ATOMS: atom_id res chain seq x y z
N TRP A 1 3.23 -15.69 14.26
CA TRP A 1 3.37 -14.35 13.66
C TRP A 1 3.13 -13.33 14.76
N LYS A 2 4.16 -12.62 15.21
CA LYS A 2 4.00 -11.38 15.98
C LYS A 2 4.64 -10.30 15.12
N GLU A 3 3.81 -9.51 14.47
CA GLU A 3 4.24 -8.33 13.74
C GLU A 3 4.06 -7.15 14.70
N ASN A 4 5.12 -6.40 15.00
CA ASN A 4 5.11 -5.26 15.92
C ASN A 4 4.49 -4.01 15.27
N GLN A 5 3.33 -4.18 14.63
CA GLN A 5 2.59 -3.08 14.01
C GLN A 5 1.60 -2.50 15.02
N PRO A 6 1.45 -1.17 15.10
CA PRO A 6 0.61 -0.52 16.11
C PRO A 6 -0.87 -0.94 16.05
N TYR A 7 -1.37 -1.32 14.88
CA TYR A 7 -2.75 -1.78 14.65
C TYR A 7 -2.96 -3.30 14.86
N TYR A 8 -1.91 -4.06 15.21
CA TYR A 8 -2.03 -5.50 15.44
C TYR A 8 -3.01 -5.87 16.57
N PRO A 9 -3.03 -5.18 17.73
CA PRO A 9 -4.01 -5.46 18.79
C PRO A 9 -5.46 -5.30 18.33
N ASP A 10 -5.74 -4.25 17.54
CA ASP A 10 -7.08 -3.98 17.02
C ASP A 10 -7.53 -5.03 16.00
N ALA A 11 -6.62 -5.45 15.10
CA ALA A 11 -6.89 -6.54 14.16
C ALA A 11 -7.20 -7.86 14.89
N LEU A 12 -6.49 -8.14 15.99
CA LEU A 12 -6.73 -9.32 16.81
C LEU A 12 -8.09 -9.23 17.52
N GLN A 13 -8.43 -8.09 18.10
CA GLN A 13 -9.72 -7.88 18.76
C GLN A 13 -10.88 -8.04 17.77
N GLN A 14 -10.78 -7.47 16.57
CA GLN A 14 -11.79 -7.65 15.53
C GLN A 14 -11.92 -9.11 15.06
N THR A 15 -10.82 -9.86 15.08
CA THR A 15 -10.82 -11.29 14.77
C THR A 15 -11.59 -12.09 15.84
N TRP A 16 -11.43 -11.74 17.11
CA TRP A 16 -12.21 -12.39 18.19
C TRP A 16 -13.69 -12.04 18.15
N VAL A 17 -14.04 -10.78 17.87
CA VAL A 17 -15.44 -10.40 17.67
C VAL A 17 -16.06 -11.18 16.51
N TYR A 18 -15.35 -11.28 15.39
CA TYR A 18 -15.78 -12.08 14.24
C TYR A 18 -15.96 -13.56 14.59
N PHE A 19 -15.03 -14.15 15.34
CA PHE A 19 -15.15 -15.52 15.83
C PHE A 19 -16.46 -15.73 16.61
N CYS A 20 -16.70 -14.90 17.63
CA CYS A 20 -17.90 -15.00 18.47
C CYS A 20 -19.19 -14.85 17.67
N GLN A 21 -19.20 -14.00 16.64
CA GLN A 21 -20.38 -13.72 15.82
C GLN A 21 -20.66 -14.80 14.76
N ASN A 22 -19.65 -15.56 14.34
CA ASN A 22 -19.74 -16.42 13.16
C ASN A 22 -19.41 -17.89 13.43
N ILE A 23 -19.07 -18.29 14.66
CA ILE A 23 -18.81 -19.69 14.95
C ILE A 23 -20.06 -20.57 14.81
N CYS A 24 -21.25 -20.04 15.14
CA CYS A 24 -22.51 -20.80 15.11
C CYS A 24 -23.36 -20.52 13.86
N GLU A 25 -23.82 -19.28 13.67
CA GLU A 25 -24.88 -18.97 12.71
C GLU A 25 -24.47 -17.98 11.61
N GLY A 26 -23.28 -17.37 11.71
CA GLY A 26 -22.77 -16.47 10.69
C GLY A 26 -23.44 -15.09 10.67
N ASN A 27 -23.46 -14.39 11.81
CA ASN A 27 -24.18 -13.12 11.92
C ASN A 27 -23.57 -11.97 11.10
N THR A 28 -22.28 -12.02 10.80
CA THR A 28 -21.58 -10.99 10.01
C THR A 28 -20.85 -11.57 8.79
N GLY A 29 -21.02 -12.87 8.52
CA GLY A 29 -20.34 -13.60 7.46
C GLY A 29 -20.81 -15.06 7.39
N ARG A 30 -20.09 -15.90 6.63
CA ARG A 30 -20.44 -17.34 6.61
C ARG A 30 -20.09 -17.99 7.94
N PRO A 31 -20.95 -18.88 8.48
CA PRO A 31 -20.64 -19.61 9.68
C PRO A 31 -19.40 -20.49 9.48
N TYR A 32 -18.71 -20.81 10.57
CA TYR A 32 -17.59 -21.74 10.54
C TYR A 32 -18.04 -23.10 9.98
N ASP A 33 -17.28 -23.61 9.01
CA ASP A 33 -17.52 -24.90 8.38
C ASP A 33 -16.30 -25.81 8.63
N PRO A 34 -16.43 -26.84 9.50
CA PRO A 34 -15.31 -27.72 9.84
C PRO A 34 -14.79 -28.53 8.66
N ASN A 35 -15.57 -28.68 7.58
CA ASN A 35 -15.13 -29.40 6.37
C ASN A 35 -14.14 -28.58 5.54
N ARG A 36 -14.04 -27.26 5.75
CA ARG A 36 -13.16 -26.37 4.99
C ARG A 36 -11.77 -26.22 5.60
N GLY A 37 -11.60 -26.61 6.86
CA GLY A 37 -10.33 -26.51 7.57
C GLY A 37 -10.51 -26.24 9.05
N SER A 38 -9.41 -26.21 9.80
CA SER A 38 -9.43 -25.98 11.23
C SER A 38 -9.82 -24.54 11.59
N ILE A 39 -10.38 -24.36 12.79
CA ILE A 39 -10.70 -23.05 13.37
C ILE A 39 -9.48 -22.12 13.33
N ALA A 40 -8.29 -22.64 13.66
CA ALA A 40 -7.05 -21.87 13.61
C ALA A 40 -6.74 -21.36 12.19
N THR A 41 -6.95 -22.18 11.16
CA THR A 41 -6.73 -21.79 9.76
C THR A 41 -7.70 -20.70 9.33
N TRP A 42 -8.97 -20.84 9.71
CA TRP A 42 -10.02 -19.87 9.41
C TRP A 42 -9.78 -18.52 10.09
N LEU A 43 -9.43 -18.52 11.38
CA LEU A 43 -9.09 -17.30 12.12
C LEU A 43 -7.82 -16.63 11.60
N ASN A 44 -6.79 -17.42 11.27
CA ASN A 44 -5.57 -16.88 10.68
C ASN A 44 -5.83 -16.24 9.31
N PHE A 45 -6.72 -16.81 8.50
CA PHE A 45 -7.11 -16.22 7.23
C PHE A 45 -7.80 -14.86 7.43
N TYR A 46 -8.76 -14.79 8.36
CA TYR A 46 -9.46 -13.55 8.68
C TYR A 46 -8.52 -12.48 9.26
N LEU A 47 -7.64 -12.87 10.19
CA LEU A 47 -6.64 -11.97 10.78
C LEU A 47 -5.72 -11.38 9.72
N LYS A 48 -5.24 -12.19 8.76
CA LYS A 48 -4.43 -11.70 7.63
C LYS A 48 -5.17 -10.66 6.80
N LYS A 49 -6.47 -10.87 6.56
CA LYS A 49 -7.30 -9.90 5.83
C LYS A 49 -7.47 -8.61 6.61
N ARG A 50 -7.71 -8.67 7.92
CA ARG A 50 -7.80 -7.47 8.75
C ARG A 50 -6.50 -6.68 8.79
N LEU A 51 -5.36 -7.35 8.97
CA LEU A 51 -4.06 -6.69 8.91
C LEU A 51 -3.83 -6.01 7.55
N GLN A 52 -4.22 -6.67 6.46
CA GLN A 52 -4.17 -6.07 5.12
C GLN A 52 -5.05 -4.82 4.99
N ASP A 53 -6.29 -4.86 5.52
CA ASP A 53 -7.20 -3.70 5.53
C ASP A 53 -6.57 -2.52 6.29
N PHE A 54 -5.98 -2.77 7.46
CA PHE A 54 -5.29 -1.75 8.25
C PHE A 54 -4.08 -1.16 7.52
N CYS A 55 -3.26 -2.00 6.87
CA CYS A 55 -2.14 -1.50 6.06
C CYS A 55 -2.62 -0.56 4.94
N ILE A 56 -3.68 -0.95 4.22
CA ILE A 56 -4.23 -0.15 3.12
C ILE A 56 -4.84 1.15 3.65
N ASN A 57 -5.62 1.08 4.73
CA ASN A 57 -6.26 2.25 5.31
C ASN A 57 -5.23 3.24 5.87
N ASN A 58 -4.21 2.77 6.58
CA ASN A 58 -3.16 3.63 7.10
C ASN A 58 -2.39 4.35 5.97
N HIS A 59 -2.11 3.63 4.87
CA HIS A 59 -1.50 4.24 3.69
C HIS A 59 -2.42 5.29 3.03
N ASN A 60 -3.72 5.01 2.93
CA ASN A 60 -4.70 5.96 2.40
C ASN A 60 -4.87 7.19 3.31
N GLU A 61 -4.89 7.01 4.64
CA GLU A 61 -4.98 8.10 5.60
C GLU A 61 -3.73 8.98 5.58
N GLU A 62 -2.54 8.40 5.41
CA GLU A 62 -1.30 9.16 5.23
C GLU A 62 -1.36 10.02 3.96
N LEU A 63 -1.84 9.46 2.84
CA LEU A 63 -2.04 10.20 1.57
C LEU A 63 -3.11 11.31 1.69
N VAL A 64 -4.20 11.07 2.42
CA VAL A 64 -5.28 12.06 2.62
C VAL A 64 -4.84 13.16 3.58
N THR A 65 -4.12 12.82 4.65
CA THR A 65 -3.63 13.79 5.65
C THR A 65 -2.60 14.74 5.04
N LEU A 66 -1.78 14.27 4.10
CA LEU A 66 -0.87 15.10 3.30
C LEU A 66 -1.62 15.99 2.27
N SER A 67 -2.91 15.74 2.02
CA SER A 67 -3.71 16.41 0.99
C SER A 67 -4.81 17.34 1.53
N THR A 68 -4.98 17.48 2.86
CA THR A 68 -6.03 18.34 3.42
C THR A 68 -5.46 19.57 4.14
N PRO A 69 -5.74 20.81 3.70
CA PRO A 69 -5.41 22.00 4.48
C PRO A 69 -6.34 22.06 5.70
N ILE A 70 -5.74 22.18 6.87
CA ILE A 70 -6.42 22.25 8.17
C ILE A 70 -7.35 23.46 8.19
N ARG A 71 -8.66 23.23 8.00
CA ARG A 71 -9.68 24.25 8.18
C ARG A 71 -10.00 24.36 9.68
N ASN A 72 -9.16 25.08 10.40
CA ASN A 72 -9.43 25.46 11.79
C ASN A 72 -10.65 26.38 11.85
N PHE A 73 -11.70 25.92 12.51
CA PHE A 73 -12.75 26.79 13.02
C PHE A 73 -12.21 27.59 14.22
N ARG A 74 -12.13 28.91 14.07
CA ARG A 74 -12.43 29.82 15.18
C ARG A 74 -12.93 31.16 14.65
N SER A 75 -14.16 31.48 15.05
CA SER A 75 -14.85 32.75 14.85
C SER A 75 -14.03 33.96 15.31
N GLY A 76 -14.22 35.08 14.60
CA GLY A 76 -14.11 36.42 15.18
C GLY A 76 -13.23 37.40 14.40
N GLU A 77 -13.89 38.19 13.54
CA GLU A 77 -13.62 39.63 13.36
C GLU A 77 -12.21 40.10 12.96
N THR A 78 -11.99 40.40 11.67
CA THR A 78 -11.98 41.78 11.13
C THR A 78 -11.34 41.86 9.75
N ASN A 79 -11.94 42.73 8.92
CA ASN A 79 -11.62 43.05 7.54
C ASN A 79 -10.13 43.28 7.26
N GLN A 80 -9.59 42.53 6.30
CA GLN A 80 -8.58 43.00 5.34
C GLN A 80 -8.46 41.96 4.22
N THR A 81 -9.20 42.16 3.12
CA THR A 81 -9.03 41.43 1.86
C THR A 81 -7.75 41.91 1.20
N VAL A 82 -6.62 41.31 1.59
CA VAL A 82 -5.43 41.22 0.75
C VAL A 82 -5.51 39.86 0.10
N ASP A 83 -5.72 39.84 -1.21
CA ASP A 83 -5.74 38.64 -2.03
C ASP A 83 -4.33 37.98 -2.01
N PRO A 84 -4.13 36.80 -1.38
CA PRO A 84 -2.85 36.13 -1.34
C PRO A 84 -2.78 35.02 -2.40
N VAL A 85 -3.50 35.15 -3.52
CA VAL A 85 -3.43 34.22 -4.67
C VAL A 85 -2.35 34.62 -5.68
N GLU A 86 -1.43 35.52 -5.32
CA GLU A 86 -0.21 35.71 -6.07
C GLU A 86 1.01 35.27 -5.25
N ASN A 87 1.66 34.23 -5.77
CA ASN A 87 3.07 33.90 -5.55
C ASN A 87 3.41 33.06 -4.30
N ILE A 88 3.03 31.78 -4.33
CA ILE A 88 3.86 30.75 -3.71
C ILE A 88 4.30 29.83 -4.85
N PRO A 89 5.59 29.84 -5.28
CA PRO A 89 6.09 28.81 -6.15
C PRO A 89 5.85 27.47 -5.43
N ALA A 90 5.11 26.56 -6.08
CA ALA A 90 4.99 25.21 -5.58
C ALA A 90 6.41 24.68 -5.36
N ASN A 91 6.82 24.46 -4.11
CA ASN A 91 8.09 23.80 -3.87
C ASN A 91 7.90 22.35 -4.35
N PRO A 92 8.49 21.93 -5.47
CA PRO A 92 8.28 20.62 -6.05
C PRO A 92 9.30 19.64 -5.46
N ASP A 93 9.66 19.79 -4.18
CA ASP A 93 10.62 18.91 -3.54
C ASP A 93 9.90 17.58 -3.29
N VAL A 94 9.94 16.74 -4.32
CA VAL A 94 9.83 15.28 -4.22
C VAL A 94 10.63 14.87 -2.98
N PRO A 95 10.04 14.14 -2.01
CA PRO A 95 10.78 13.72 -0.83
C PRO A 95 12.11 13.10 -1.25
N PRO A 96 13.26 13.45 -0.63
CA PRO A 96 14.58 12.97 -1.06
C PRO A 96 14.61 11.46 -1.31
N LEU A 97 13.93 10.71 -0.43
CA LEU A 97 13.73 9.26 -0.56
C LEU A 97 13.08 8.83 -1.90
N LEU A 98 12.06 9.53 -2.37
CA LEU A 98 11.36 9.18 -3.61
C LEU A 98 12.28 9.41 -4.83
N GLU A 99 13.08 10.46 -4.82
CA GLU A 99 14.05 10.73 -5.89
C GLU A 99 15.21 9.73 -5.86
N GLU A 100 15.66 9.33 -4.67
CA GLU A 100 16.66 8.28 -4.48
C GLU A 100 16.17 6.92 -4.97
N VAL A 101 14.93 6.53 -4.63
CA VAL A 101 14.31 5.30 -5.13
C VAL A 101 14.16 5.37 -6.65
N ARG A 102 13.68 6.49 -7.20
CA ARG A 102 13.54 6.67 -8.66
C ARG A 102 14.89 6.50 -9.35
N THR A 103 15.92 7.20 -8.87
CA THR A 103 17.29 7.14 -9.42
C THR A 103 17.85 5.73 -9.37
N TRP A 104 17.66 5.02 -8.26
CA TRP A 104 18.08 3.63 -8.11
C TRP A 104 17.39 2.71 -9.11
N VAL A 105 16.06 2.84 -9.28
CA VAL A 105 15.30 2.02 -10.22
C VAL A 105 15.69 2.33 -11.67
N GLU A 106 15.90 3.59 -12.03
CA GLU A 106 16.29 3.98 -13.39
C GLU A 106 17.70 3.49 -13.75
N THR A 107 18.65 3.71 -12.83
CA THR A 107 20.06 3.33 -13.00
C THR A 107 20.22 1.82 -13.01
N ASP A 108 19.46 1.10 -12.18
CA ASP A 108 19.52 -0.36 -11.99
C ASP A 108 20.99 -0.87 -11.97
N PRO A 109 21.81 -0.42 -11.01
CA PRO A 109 23.27 -0.61 -11.05
C PRO A 109 23.70 -2.08 -11.07
N GLU A 110 22.90 -2.97 -10.48
CA GLU A 110 23.15 -4.42 -10.48
C GLU A 110 22.45 -5.15 -11.65
N GLY A 111 21.60 -4.48 -12.41
CA GLY A 111 20.80 -5.07 -13.48
C GLY A 111 19.72 -6.04 -13.00
N GLU A 112 19.50 -6.16 -11.68
CA GLU A 112 18.56 -7.13 -11.10
C GLU A 112 17.12 -6.77 -11.46
N LEU A 113 16.77 -5.48 -11.49
CA LEU A 113 15.38 -5.03 -11.72
C LEU A 113 14.93 -5.28 -13.16
N ARG A 114 15.83 -5.12 -14.13
CA ARG A 114 15.60 -5.43 -15.54
C ARG A 114 15.59 -6.94 -15.81
N ARG A 115 16.41 -7.70 -15.10
CA ARG A 115 16.50 -9.16 -15.27
C ARG A 115 15.25 -9.88 -14.76
N ILE A 116 14.67 -9.42 -13.66
CA ILE A 116 13.50 -10.06 -13.06
C ILE A 116 12.24 -9.57 -13.80
N HIS A 117 11.66 -10.47 -14.58
CA HIS A 117 10.45 -10.23 -15.36
C HIS A 117 9.36 -11.25 -15.07
N LEU A 118 8.12 -10.90 -15.40
CA LEU A 118 7.01 -11.84 -15.36
C LEU A 118 7.21 -12.96 -16.39
N THR A 119 6.92 -14.21 -16.01
CA THR A 119 7.03 -15.37 -16.89
C THR A 119 6.22 -15.17 -18.18
N ASN A 120 6.85 -15.42 -19.34
CA ASN A 120 6.28 -15.20 -20.69
C ASN A 120 5.96 -13.73 -21.03
N HIS A 121 6.34 -12.78 -20.18
CA HIS A 121 6.11 -11.36 -20.39
C HIS A 121 7.39 -10.56 -20.05
N PRO A 122 8.46 -10.67 -20.87
CA PRO A 122 9.73 -9.99 -20.63
C PRO A 122 9.62 -8.46 -20.63
N GLN A 123 8.56 -7.91 -21.22
CA GLN A 123 8.22 -6.49 -21.18
C GLN A 123 7.72 -6.01 -19.80
N VAL A 124 7.35 -6.92 -18.90
CA VAL A 124 6.89 -6.61 -17.55
C VAL A 124 8.00 -6.95 -16.56
N THR A 125 8.96 -6.04 -16.45
CA THR A 125 10.08 -6.15 -15.50
C THR A 125 9.73 -5.53 -14.14
N CYS A 126 10.48 -5.92 -13.10
CA CYS A 126 10.40 -5.25 -11.81
C CYS A 126 10.69 -3.74 -11.95
N GLN A 127 11.66 -3.37 -12.79
CA GLN A 127 11.99 -1.98 -13.05
C GLN A 127 10.78 -1.17 -13.53
N ILE A 128 10.12 -1.63 -14.60
CA ILE A 128 8.98 -0.95 -15.21
C ILE A 128 7.82 -0.86 -14.23
N LEU A 129 7.51 -1.95 -13.54
CA LEU A 129 6.40 -1.96 -12.59
C LEU A 129 6.66 -1.06 -11.38
N ILE A 130 7.89 -1.00 -10.87
CA ILE A 130 8.21 -0.09 -9.76
C ILE A 130 8.07 1.36 -10.23
N LEU A 131 8.65 1.75 -11.37
CA LEU A 131 8.54 3.11 -11.90
C LEU A 131 7.09 3.56 -12.09
N ARG A 132 6.24 2.68 -12.66
CA ARG A 132 4.81 2.97 -12.86
C ARG A 132 4.02 3.07 -11.56
N ARG A 133 4.56 2.57 -10.45
CA ARG A 133 3.93 2.60 -9.12
C ARG A 133 4.48 3.74 -8.25
N LEU A 134 5.61 4.34 -8.60
CA LEU A 134 6.07 5.59 -7.99
C LEU A 134 5.14 6.75 -8.41
N PRO A 135 4.96 7.79 -7.57
CA PRO A 135 4.23 8.98 -7.96
C PRO A 135 4.76 9.63 -9.25
N PRO A 136 3.89 9.97 -10.23
CA PRO A 136 2.44 9.71 -10.24
C PRO A 136 2.09 8.23 -10.49
N GLU A 137 1.31 7.66 -9.58
CA GLU A 137 1.01 6.24 -9.58
C GLU A 137 0.03 5.84 -10.70
N THR A 138 0.36 4.79 -11.45
CA THR A 138 -0.56 4.14 -12.39
C THR A 138 -1.38 3.05 -11.70
N SER A 139 -2.71 3.07 -11.89
CA SER A 139 -3.61 2.07 -11.31
C SER A 139 -3.34 0.67 -11.85
N TRP A 140 -3.55 -0.37 -11.03
CA TRP A 140 -3.45 -1.75 -11.47
C TRP A 140 -4.38 -2.09 -12.63
N LYS A 141 -5.57 -1.48 -12.68
CA LYS A 141 -6.54 -1.69 -13.76
C LYS A 141 -5.98 -1.19 -15.11
N THR A 142 -5.30 -0.04 -15.10
CA THR A 142 -4.67 0.52 -16.30
C THR A 142 -3.50 -0.35 -16.76
N LEU A 143 -2.61 -0.76 -15.84
CA LEU A 143 -1.47 -1.63 -16.18
C LEU A 143 -1.93 -3.01 -16.68
N ALA A 144 -2.98 -3.56 -16.09
CA ALA A 144 -3.59 -4.82 -16.52
C ALA A 144 -4.10 -4.73 -17.97
N ALA A 145 -4.77 -3.62 -18.32
CA ALA A 145 -5.22 -3.38 -19.68
C ALA A 145 -4.05 -3.18 -20.66
N GLU A 146 -3.03 -2.41 -20.26
CA GLU A 146 -1.85 -2.12 -21.09
C GLU A 146 -1.04 -3.38 -21.42
N PHE A 147 -0.77 -4.23 -20.42
CA PHE A 147 0.01 -5.45 -20.61
C PHE A 147 -0.82 -6.67 -21.01
N ASN A 148 -2.14 -6.52 -21.16
CA ASN A 148 -3.09 -7.60 -21.39
C ASN A 148 -2.94 -8.75 -20.37
N LEU A 149 -2.88 -8.37 -19.09
CA LEU A 149 -2.69 -9.26 -17.95
C LEU A 149 -3.80 -9.08 -16.93
N SER A 150 -4.03 -10.09 -16.08
CA SER A 150 -4.94 -9.92 -14.96
C SER A 150 -4.32 -9.03 -13.87
N ILE A 151 -5.16 -8.28 -13.17
CA ILE A 151 -4.76 -7.48 -11.99
C ILE A 151 -4.10 -8.37 -10.94
N SER A 152 -4.62 -9.58 -10.73
CA SER A 152 -4.07 -10.52 -9.75
C SER A 152 -2.67 -10.98 -10.09
N THR A 153 -2.35 -11.20 -11.37
CA THR A 153 -1.01 -11.57 -11.83
C THR A 153 -0.01 -10.43 -11.58
N LEU A 154 -0.36 -9.21 -11.98
CA LEU A 154 0.51 -8.04 -11.78
C LEU A 154 0.73 -7.74 -10.30
N SER A 155 -0.34 -7.74 -9.51
CA SER A 155 -0.28 -7.50 -8.06
C SER A 155 0.56 -8.58 -7.34
N SER A 156 0.36 -9.86 -7.68
CA SER A 156 1.12 -10.96 -7.09
C SER A 156 2.59 -10.90 -7.46
N PHE A 157 2.91 -10.59 -8.72
CA PHE A 157 4.29 -10.42 -9.16
C PHE A 157 4.96 -9.25 -8.43
N TYR A 158 4.28 -8.10 -8.32
CA TYR A 158 4.78 -6.94 -7.60
C TYR A 158 5.07 -7.26 -6.13
N GLN A 159 4.13 -7.91 -5.44
CA GLN A 159 4.31 -8.29 -4.04
C GLN A 159 5.45 -9.28 -3.81
N ARG A 160 5.62 -10.25 -4.71
CA ARG A 160 6.59 -11.34 -4.52
C ARG A 160 7.99 -11.02 -5.04
N GLN A 161 8.11 -10.12 -6.01
CA GLN A 161 9.38 -9.83 -6.68
C GLN A 161 9.82 -8.37 -6.49
N CYS A 162 8.91 -7.40 -6.66
CA CYS A 162 9.28 -5.98 -6.59
C CYS A 162 9.45 -5.50 -5.14
N LEU A 163 8.54 -5.84 -4.23
CA LEU A 163 8.59 -5.40 -2.84
C LEU A 163 9.85 -5.89 -2.08
N PRO A 164 10.30 -7.16 -2.23
CA PRO A 164 11.55 -7.59 -1.59
C PRO A 164 12.77 -6.81 -2.06
N LEU A 165 12.82 -6.42 -3.34
CA LEU A 165 13.93 -5.62 -3.88
C LEU A 165 13.91 -4.19 -3.35
N LEU A 166 12.73 -3.58 -3.28
CA LEU A 166 12.56 -2.27 -2.63
C LEU A 166 12.94 -2.31 -1.15
N ARG A 167 12.61 -3.39 -0.44
CA ARG A 167 13.01 -3.58 0.95
C ARG A 167 14.53 -3.71 1.08
N LYS A 168 15.17 -4.55 0.26
CA LYS A 168 16.64 -4.70 0.22
C LYS A 168 17.32 -3.36 -0.02
N PHE A 169 16.80 -2.55 -0.96
CA PHE A 169 17.28 -1.19 -1.18
C PHE A 169 17.13 -0.32 0.07
N GLY A 170 15.95 -0.35 0.71
CA GLY A 170 15.70 0.40 1.94
C GLY A 170 16.65 0.05 3.08
N GLU A 171 16.93 -1.24 3.28
CA GLU A 171 17.91 -1.74 4.25
C GLU A 171 19.34 -1.24 3.93
N LEU A 172 19.75 -1.26 2.65
CA LEU A 172 21.08 -0.81 2.22
C LEU A 172 21.29 0.70 2.39
N GLN A 173 20.23 1.50 2.22
CA GLN A 173 20.26 2.96 2.44
C GLN A 173 20.06 3.35 3.92
N GLY A 174 19.78 2.38 4.79
CA GLY A 174 19.57 2.62 6.23
C GLY A 174 18.20 3.20 6.59
N TYR A 175 17.18 3.00 5.75
CA TYR A 175 15.80 3.42 6.02
C TYR A 175 14.99 2.41 6.86
N LEU A 176 15.47 1.17 6.99
CA LEU A 176 14.79 0.04 7.65
C LEU A 176 15.68 -0.65 8.68
#